data_AF-A0AAX3U9Q0-F1
#
_entry.id   AF-A0AAX3U9Q0-F1
#
_cell.length_a   1.000
_cell.length_b   1.000
_cell.length_c   1.000
_cell.angle_alpha   90.00
_cell.angle_beta   90.00
_cell.angle_gamma   90.00
#
_symmetry.space_group_name_H-M   'P 1'
#
loop_
_entity.id
_entity.type
_entity.pdbx_description
1 polymer ?
#
loop_
_entity_poly.entity_id
_entity_poly.type
_entity_poly.pdbx_seq_one_letter_code
_entity_poly.pdbx_strand_id
1 'polypeptide(L)'
;MNKLISFVVISNTLSLGVVYLFERLTGSLSIQFLSDYGFYSMLLLIVLGSVFSFSGHKVGYSDPSNVAGVAASSLIENDSSKHTVVTKLESTGLGARFLLSALFPLAYCLMA
;
A
#
# COMPACT_ATOMS: atom_id res chain seq x y z
N MET A 1 6.08 1.81 -18.96
CA MET A 1 4.79 2.52 -18.84
C MET A 1 3.60 1.56 -18.70
N ASN A 2 3.46 0.56 -19.57
CA ASN A 2 2.30 -0.36 -19.56
C ASN A 2 2.03 -1.07 -18.23
N LYS A 3 3.08 -1.43 -17.48
CA LYS A 3 2.95 -2.10 -16.17
C LYS A 3 2.32 -1.21 -15.09
N LEU A 4 2.61 0.09 -15.10
CA LEU A 4 2.04 1.04 -14.12
C LEU A 4 0.58 1.34 -14.46
N ILE A 5 0.27 1.57 -15.74
CA ILE A 5 -1.10 1.81 -16.19
C ILE A 5 -1.98 0.58 -15.88
N SER A 6 -1.48 -0.62 -16.19
CA SER A 6 -2.17 -1.86 -15.86
C SER A 6 -2.40 -2.01 -14.36
N PHE A 7 -1.41 -1.68 -13.53
CA PHE A 7 -1.56 -1.69 -12.07
C PHE A 7 -2.64 -0.71 -11.58
N VAL A 8 -2.66 0.52 -12.10
CA VAL A 8 -3.67 1.53 -11.74
C VAL A 8 -5.07 1.05 -12.11
N VAL A 9 -5.25 0.53 -13.33
CA VAL A 9 -6.55 0.01 -13.79
C VAL A 9 -6.98 -1.18 -12.95
N ILE A 10 -6.11 -2.16 -12.73
CA ILE A 10 -6.45 -3.36 -11.95
C ILE A 10 -6.77 -3.00 -10.50
N SER A 11 -5.96 -2.16 -9.85
CA SER A 11 -6.18 -1.78 -8.45
C SER A 11 -7.47 -0.98 -8.24
N ASN A 12 -7.83 -0.09 -9.16
CA ASN A 12 -9.10 0.64 -9.09
C ASN A 12 -10.30 -0.28 -9.33
N THR A 13 -10.26 -1.12 -10.37
CA THR A 13 -11.35 -2.07 -10.66
C THR A 13 -11.53 -3.07 -9.51
N LEU A 14 -10.44 -3.55 -8.93
CA LEU A 14 -10.48 -4.45 -7.79
C LEU A 14 -11.04 -3.76 -6.54
N SER A 15 -10.62 -2.52 -6.26
CA SER A 15 -11.13 -1.73 -5.13
C SER A 15 -12.64 -1.53 -5.23
N LEU A 16 -13.13 -1.10 -6.40
CA LEU A 16 -14.57 -0.99 -6.67
C LEU A 16 -15.30 -2.31 -6.49
N GLY A 17 -14.74 -3.41 -7.00
CA GLY A 17 -15.31 -4.75 -6.82
C GLY A 17 -15.40 -5.18 -5.36
N VAL A 18 -14.39 -4.85 -4.55
CA VAL A 18 -14.38 -5.13 -3.11
C VAL A 18 -15.45 -4.31 -2.39
N VAL A 19 -15.56 -3.01 -2.67
CA VAL A 19 -16.60 -2.15 -2.06
C VAL A 19 -17.99 -2.64 -2.44
N TYR A 20 -18.22 -2.98 -3.72
CA TYR A 20 -19.49 -3.52 -4.20
C TYR A 20 -19.85 -4.86 -3.52
N LEU A 21 -18.89 -5.78 -3.43
CA LEU A 21 -19.12 -7.08 -2.79
C LEU A 21 -19.36 -6.90 -1.29
N PHE A 22 -18.59 -6.04 -0.62
CA PHE A 22 -18.74 -5.76 0.81
C PHE A 22 -20.11 -5.18 1.12
N GLU A 23 -20.59 -4.25 0.30
CA GLU A 23 -21.93 -3.67 0.45
C GLU A 23 -23.01 -4.71 0.20
N ARG A 24 -22.86 -5.56 -0.82
CA ARG A 24 -23.83 -6.64 -1.11
C ARG A 24 -23.91 -7.66 0.02
N LEU A 25 -22.82 -7.93 0.72
CA LEU A 25 -22.76 -8.92 1.80
C LEU A 25 -23.23 -8.35 3.14
N THR A 26 -22.89 -7.10 3.44
CA THR A 26 -23.09 -6.51 4.78
C THR A 26 -24.24 -5.52 4.81
N GLY A 27 -24.53 -4.84 3.69
CA GLY A 27 -25.53 -3.78 3.59
C GLY A 27 -25.27 -2.57 4.50
N SER A 28 -24.02 -2.40 4.95
CA SER A 28 -23.70 -1.48 6.05
C SER A 28 -23.25 -0.09 5.59
N LEU A 29 -22.80 0.07 4.35
CA LEU A 29 -22.33 1.38 3.84
C LEU A 29 -23.50 2.24 3.35
N SER A 30 -24.69 1.65 3.14
CA SER A 30 -25.90 2.32 2.67
C SER A 30 -25.64 3.20 1.45
N ILE A 31 -24.94 2.64 0.47
CA ILE A 31 -24.41 3.41 -0.66
C ILE A 31 -25.57 3.88 -1.55
N GLN A 32 -25.69 5.20 -1.73
CA GLN A 32 -26.77 5.81 -2.53
C GLN A 32 -26.26 6.39 -3.86
N PHE A 33 -25.02 6.87 -3.90
CA PHE A 33 -24.47 7.53 -5.09
C PHE A 33 -23.20 6.85 -5.60
N LEU A 34 -22.91 7.03 -6.90
CA LEU A 34 -21.68 6.51 -7.50
C LEU A 34 -20.42 7.18 -6.92
N SER A 35 -20.54 8.42 -6.43
CA SER A 35 -19.46 9.13 -5.73
C SER A 35 -19.04 8.42 -4.43
N ASP A 36 -19.99 7.81 -3.71
CA ASP A 36 -19.70 7.06 -2.48
C ASP A 36 -18.80 5.85 -2.77
N TYR A 37 -19.06 5.13 -3.87
CA TYR A 37 -18.18 4.03 -4.32
C TYR A 37 -16.77 4.53 -4.62
N GLY A 38 -16.64 5.72 -5.23
CA GLY A 38 -15.35 6.38 -5.45
C GLY A 38 -14.65 6.69 -4.12
N PHE A 39 -15.36 7.27 -3.16
CA PHE A 39 -14.85 7.65 -1.86
C PHE A 39 -14.34 6.44 -1.06
N TYR A 40 -15.15 5.38 -0.96
CA TYR A 40 -14.73 4.16 -0.25
C TYR A 40 -13.58 3.45 -0.97
N SER A 41 -13.58 3.44 -2.30
CA SER A 41 -12.47 2.85 -3.08
C SER A 41 -11.17 3.61 -2.88
N MET A 42 -11.23 4.95 -2.79
CA MET A 42 -10.11 5.82 -2.47
C MET A 42 -9.57 5.51 -1.07
N LEU A 43 -10.44 5.46 -0.05
CA LEU A 43 -10.03 5.14 1.32
C LEU A 43 -9.32 3.78 1.39
N LEU A 44 -9.87 2.77 0.72
CA LEU A 44 -9.29 1.43 0.67
C LEU A 44 -7.87 1.45 0.06
N LEU A 45 -7.70 2.15 -1.07
CA LEU A 45 -6.39 2.29 -1.75
C LEU A 45 -5.38 3.06 -0.90
N ILE A 46 -5.81 4.10 -0.17
CA ILE A 46 -4.93 4.87 0.73
C ILE A 46 -4.51 4.03 1.92
N VAL A 47 -5.45 3.31 2.55
CA VAL A 47 -5.14 2.41 3.67
C VAL A 47 -4.14 1.35 3.22
N LEU A 48 -4.38 0.67 2.10
CA LEU A 48 -3.42 -0.28 1.52
C LEU A 48 -2.05 0.37 1.24
N GLY A 49 -2.05 1.54 0.59
CA GLY A 49 -0.82 2.28 0.29
C GLY A 49 -0.03 2.61 1.56
N SER A 50 -0.71 3.10 2.60
CA SER A 50 -0.09 3.39 3.90
C SER A 50 0.45 2.13 4.58
N VAL A 51 -0.31 1.03 4.62
CA VAL A 51 0.11 -0.23 5.23
C VAL A 51 1.36 -0.78 4.52
N PHE A 52 1.41 -0.76 3.20
CA PHE A 52 2.58 -1.22 2.44
C PHE A 52 3.77 -0.26 2.53
N SER A 53 3.54 1.03 2.66
CA SER A 53 4.61 2.02 2.89
C SER A 53 5.22 1.89 4.30
N PHE A 54 4.42 1.57 5.32
CA PHE A 54 4.88 1.48 6.72
C PHE A 54 5.27 0.07 7.18
N SER A 55 4.80 -1.00 6.54
CA SER A 55 5.17 -2.41 6.88
C SER A 55 6.66 -2.73 6.74
N GLY A 56 7.46 -1.84 6.15
CA GLY A 56 8.92 -1.97 6.06
C GLY A 56 9.69 -1.56 7.33
N HIS A 57 9.02 -1.10 8.40
CA HIS A 57 9.68 -0.81 9.68
C HIS A 57 9.84 -2.09 10.51
N LYS A 58 10.87 -2.88 10.23
CA LYS A 58 11.45 -3.75 11.25
C LYS A 58 12.22 -2.86 12.22
N VAL A 59 11.66 -2.67 13.42
CA VAL A 59 12.41 -2.24 14.60
C VAL A 59 13.62 -3.15 14.81
N GLY A 60 14.80 -2.56 14.97
CA GLY A 60 16.01 -3.24 15.42
C GLY A 60 17.26 -2.89 14.61
N TYR A 61 18.33 -2.51 15.31
CA TYR A 61 19.70 -2.19 14.83
C TYR A 61 20.01 -0.74 14.45
N SER A 62 19.35 0.24 15.04
CA SER A 62 19.85 1.62 15.01
C SER A 62 19.82 2.30 16.38
N ASP A 63 19.82 1.50 17.45
CA ASP A 63 20.08 2.01 18.79
C ASP A 63 21.62 2.03 18.98
N PRO A 64 22.27 3.21 19.07
CA PRO A 64 23.72 3.32 19.20
C PRO A 64 24.28 2.72 20.50
N SER A 65 23.40 2.33 21.43
CA SER A 65 23.72 1.59 22.65
C SER A 65 24.00 0.10 22.41
N ASN A 66 23.59 -0.47 21.27
CA ASN A 66 23.70 -1.90 20.97
C ASN A 66 24.85 -2.23 20.01
N VAL A 67 26.07 -1.84 20.39
CA VAL A 67 27.33 -2.02 19.63
C VAL A 67 27.57 -3.50 19.26
N ALA A 68 27.10 -4.43 20.10
CA ALA A 68 27.19 -5.88 19.86
C ALA A 68 26.38 -6.34 18.63
N GLY A 69 25.21 -5.74 18.38
CA GLY A 69 24.38 -6.07 17.22
C GLY A 69 24.96 -5.56 15.91
N VAL A 70 25.58 -4.38 15.93
CA VAL A 70 26.26 -3.78 14.77
C VAL A 70 27.51 -4.57 14.39
N ALA A 71 28.30 -4.99 15.39
CA ALA A 71 29.49 -5.82 15.16
C ALA A 71 29.13 -7.23 14.65
N ALA A 72 28.13 -7.89 15.24
CA ALA A 72 27.67 -9.20 14.79
C ALA A 72 27.05 -9.15 13.38
N SER A 73 26.29 -8.10 13.05
CA SER A 73 25.70 -7.93 11.72
C SER A 73 26.73 -7.59 10.63
N SER A 74 27.93 -7.11 11.00
CA SER A 74 29.03 -6.85 10.07
C SER A 74 29.90 -8.08 9.75
N LEU A 75 29.83 -9.12 10.59
CA LEU A 75 30.57 -10.38 10.44
C LEU A 75 29.77 -11.48 9.73
N ILE A 76 28.46 -11.29 9.56
CA ILE A 76 27.61 -12.20 8.78
C ILE A 76 27.68 -11.76 7.32
N GLU A 77 28.37 -12.54 6.50
CA GLU A 77 28.37 -12.40 5.04
C GLU A 77 26.93 -12.41 4.52
N ASN A 78 26.57 -11.32 3.86
CA ASN A 78 25.24 -10.75 4.01
C ASN A 78 24.34 -11.02 2.79
N ASP A 79 23.99 -12.29 2.55
CA ASP A 79 22.92 -12.62 1.59
C ASP A 79 21.52 -12.26 2.12
N SER A 80 21.38 -12.14 3.45
CA SER A 80 20.11 -11.78 4.09
C SER A 80 19.75 -10.29 3.96
N SER A 81 20.73 -9.36 3.99
CA SER A 81 20.46 -7.93 3.80
C SER A 81 20.08 -7.60 2.37
N LYS A 82 20.60 -8.33 1.37
CA LYS A 82 20.13 -8.17 -0.02
C LYS A 82 18.63 -8.47 -0.11
N HIS A 83 18.16 -9.55 0.51
CA HIS A 83 16.73 -9.86 0.56
C HIS A 83 15.92 -8.82 1.33
N THR A 84 16.41 -8.35 2.47
CA THR A 84 15.70 -7.38 3.33
C THR A 84 15.65 -5.97 2.71
N VAL A 85 16.70 -5.55 2.00
CA VAL A 85 16.74 -4.26 1.29
C VAL A 85 15.86 -4.30 0.04
N VAL A 86 15.88 -5.40 -0.73
CA VAL A 86 15.03 -5.57 -1.92
C VAL A 86 13.54 -5.58 -1.53
N THR A 87 13.16 -6.31 -0.48
CA THR A 87 11.76 -6.30 0.00
C THR A 87 11.32 -4.94 0.54
N LYS A 88 12.22 -4.15 1.15
CA LYS A 88 11.90 -2.79 1.63
C LYS A 88 11.69 -1.79 0.49
N LEU A 89 12.57 -1.81 -0.53
CA LEU A 89 12.39 -0.98 -1.73
C LEU A 89 11.13 -1.37 -2.51
N GLU A 90 10.85 -2.68 -2.60
CA GLU A 90 9.66 -3.19 -3.27
C GLU A 90 8.37 -2.81 -2.53
N SER A 91 8.33 -2.96 -1.20
CA SER A 91 7.18 -2.57 -0.36
C SER A 91 6.93 -1.06 -0.39
N THR A 92 7.99 -0.25 -0.32
CA THR A 92 7.88 1.23 -0.41
C THR A 92 7.43 1.66 -1.80
N GLY A 93 7.95 1.02 -2.85
CA GLY A 93 7.53 1.26 -4.23
C GLY A 93 6.08 0.83 -4.50
N LEU A 94 5.61 -0.24 -3.86
CA LEU A 94 4.23 -0.72 -3.96
C LEU A 94 3.26 0.25 -3.26
N GLY A 95 3.61 0.71 -2.05
CA GLY A 95 2.81 1.70 -1.31
C GLY A 95 2.63 3.01 -2.08
N ALA A 96 3.72 3.53 -2.66
CA ALA A 96 3.65 4.72 -3.52
C ALA A 96 2.75 4.51 -4.76
N ARG A 97 2.75 3.32 -5.36
CA ARG A 97 1.88 2.99 -6.51
C ARG A 97 0.40 2.94 -6.12
N PHE A 98 0.07 2.43 -4.93
CA PHE A 98 -1.30 2.43 -4.42
C PHE A 98 -1.78 3.85 -4.11
N LEU A 99 -0.94 4.70 -3.49
CA LEU A 99 -1.27 6.10 -3.26
C LEU A 99 -1.48 6.87 -4.57
N LEU A 100 -0.67 6.60 -5.59
CA LEU A 100 -0.81 7.22 -6.91
C LEU A 100 -2.09 6.75 -7.62
N SER A 101 -2.50 5.51 -7.37
CA SER A 101 -3.76 4.95 -7.88
C SER A 101 -4.99 5.59 -7.22
N ALA A 102 -4.88 6.01 -5.96
CA ALA A 102 -5.96 6.67 -5.21
C ALA A 102 -6.30 8.09 -5.70
N LEU A 103 -5.42 8.72 -6.48
CA LEU A 103 -5.67 10.05 -7.08
C LEU A 103 -6.84 10.04 -8.07
N PHE A 104 -7.08 8.93 -8.77
CA PHE A 104 -8.16 8.82 -9.75
C PHE A 104 -9.55 8.86 -9.12
N PRO A 105 -9.87 8.01 -8.12
CA PRO A 105 -11.16 8.10 -7.45
C PRO A 105 -11.31 9.41 -6.68
N LEU A 106 -10.22 10.00 -6.16
CA LEU A 106 -10.26 11.35 -5.58
C LEU A 106 -10.66 12.41 -6.61
N ALA A 107 -10.05 12.41 -7.80
CA ALA A 107 -10.41 13.32 -8.87
C ALA A 107 -11.87 13.14 -9.32
N TYR A 108 -12.35 11.89 -9.34
CA TYR A 108 -13.76 11.59 -9.61
C TYR A 108 -14.69 12.16 -8.54
N CYS A 109 -14.38 11.97 -7.24
CA CYS A 109 -15.15 12.54 -6.15
C CYS A 109 -15.17 14.08 -6.14
N LEU A 110 -14.10 14.74 -6.63
CA LEU A 110 -14.07 16.21 -6.75
C LEU A 110 -14.92 16.74 -7.92
N MET A 111 -15.20 15.91 -8.93
CA MET A 111 -15.99 16.29 -10.10
C MET A 111 -17.46 15.85 -10.04
N ALA A 112 -17.82 14.97 -9.09
CA ALA A 112 -19.17 14.46 -8.86
C ALA A 112 -19.95 15.38 -7.92
#